data_AF-A0A7G1KPM4-F1
#
_entry.id   AF-A0A7G1KPM4-F1
#
_cell.length_a   1.000
_cell.length_b   1.000
_cell.length_c   1.000
_cell.angle_alpha   90.00
_cell.angle_beta   90.00
_cell.angle_gamma   90.00
#
_symmetry.space_group_name_H-M   'P 1'
#
loop_
_entity.id
_entity.type
_entity.pdbx_description
1 polymer ?
#
loop_
_entity_poly.entity_id
_entity_poly.type
_entity_poly.pdbx_seq_one_letter_code
_entity_poly.pdbx_strand_id
1 'polypeptide(L)'
;MTDPELTELRTRAAGGDSDAIAELIEAAAAREDLAELRTWADRGYPDAADHLVELASERDDVDELRHLADRGSRDAVDALIELAVERGDMSELRRWAEQGNSDAVDELVQLAAEQHDLIELRRLAAGGNRDAADALAELTTE
;
A
#
# COMPACT_ATOMS: atom_id res chain seq x y z
N MET A 1 -15.56 10.11 23.80
CA MET A 1 -14.88 9.40 24.90
C MET A 1 -14.13 10.41 25.75
N THR A 2 -14.14 10.23 27.06
CA THR A 2 -13.53 11.11 28.06
C THR A 2 -12.16 10.58 28.51
N ASP A 3 -11.33 11.44 29.11
CA ASP A 3 -10.01 11.04 29.63
C ASP A 3 -10.06 9.91 30.67
N PRO A 4 -11.05 9.87 31.61
CA PRO A 4 -11.19 8.75 32.53
C PRO A 4 -11.52 7.42 31.83
N GLU A 5 -12.42 7.45 30.83
CA GLU A 5 -12.79 6.26 30.04
C GLU A 5 -11.58 5.71 29.27
N LEU A 6 -10.80 6.58 28.62
CA LEU A 6 -9.55 6.18 27.95
C LEU A 6 -8.54 5.57 28.92
N THR A 7 -8.45 6.10 30.14
CA THR A 7 -7.52 5.59 31.17
C THR A 7 -7.93 4.19 31.65
N GLU A 8 -9.23 3.96 31.83
CA GLU A 8 -9.76 2.63 32.18
C GLU A 8 -9.49 1.62 31.06
N LEU A 9 -9.79 1.98 29.81
CA LEU A 9 -9.51 1.14 28.65
C LEU A 9 -8.03 0.80 28.52
N ARG A 10 -7.13 1.78 28.68
CA ARG A 10 -5.67 1.56 28.68
C ARG A 10 -5.23 0.60 29.77
N THR A 11 -5.86 0.66 30.94
CA THR A 11 -5.55 -0.25 32.06
C THR A 11 -5.98 -1.68 31.74
N ARG A 12 -7.19 -1.86 31.17
CA ARG A 12 -7.70 -3.17 30.74
C ARG A 12 -6.88 -3.75 29.60
N ALA A 13 -6.58 -2.95 28.58
CA ALA A 13 -5.74 -3.33 27.44
C ALA A 13 -4.33 -3.75 27.88
N ALA A 14 -3.73 -3.06 28.85
CA ALA A 14 -2.44 -3.46 29.44
C ALA A 14 -2.51 -4.83 30.16
N GLY A 15 -3.71 -5.25 30.59
CA GLY A 15 -4.01 -6.58 31.11
C GLY A 15 -4.28 -7.64 30.03
N GLY A 16 -4.21 -7.28 28.74
CA GLY A 16 -4.47 -8.19 27.62
C GLY A 16 -5.95 -8.31 27.24
N ASP A 17 -6.80 -7.39 27.70
CA ASP A 17 -8.22 -7.35 27.33
C ASP A 17 -8.39 -6.94 25.86
N SER A 18 -8.81 -7.91 25.03
CA SER A 18 -8.95 -7.72 23.58
C SER A 18 -10.03 -6.69 23.22
N ASP A 19 -11.11 -6.63 23.98
CA ASP A 19 -12.21 -5.70 23.72
C ASP A 19 -11.74 -4.28 24.01
N ALA A 20 -11.02 -4.09 25.12
CA ALA A 20 -10.43 -2.80 25.43
C ALA A 20 -9.36 -2.37 24.41
N ILE A 21 -8.61 -3.31 23.84
CA ILE A 21 -7.64 -3.02 22.77
C ILE A 21 -8.37 -2.58 21.50
N ALA A 22 -9.39 -3.32 21.07
CA ALA A 22 -10.18 -2.97 19.89
C ALA A 22 -10.83 -1.58 20.06
N GLU A 23 -11.41 -1.29 21.22
CA GLU A 23 -11.97 0.03 21.51
C GLU A 23 -10.92 1.15 21.47
N LEU A 24 -9.69 0.90 21.91
CA LEU A 24 -8.60 1.89 21.81
C LEU A 24 -8.10 2.10 20.38
N ILE A 25 -8.11 1.06 19.55
CA ILE A 25 -7.77 1.17 18.12
C ILE A 25 -8.82 2.04 17.41
N GLU A 26 -10.11 1.75 17.62
CA GLU A 26 -11.22 2.55 17.10
C GLU A 26 -11.17 4.00 17.61
N ALA A 27 -10.82 4.20 18.87
CA ALA A 27 -10.61 5.53 19.44
C ALA A 27 -9.48 6.31 18.77
N ALA A 28 -8.41 5.62 18.39
CA ALA A 28 -7.28 6.20 17.70
C ALA A 28 -7.63 6.54 16.26
N ALA A 29 -8.32 5.64 15.56
CA ALA A 29 -8.84 5.85 14.21
C ALA A 29 -9.79 7.06 14.14
N ALA A 30 -10.77 7.14 15.05
CA ALA A 30 -11.71 8.26 15.11
C ALA A 30 -11.06 9.62 15.41
N ARG A 31 -9.83 9.64 15.94
CA ARG A 31 -9.03 10.85 16.17
C ARG A 31 -7.93 11.04 15.13
N GLU A 32 -7.84 10.14 14.16
CA GLU A 32 -6.78 10.06 13.16
C GLU A 32 -5.38 10.06 13.78
N ASP A 33 -5.23 9.43 14.94
CA ASP A 33 -3.99 9.35 15.71
C ASP A 33 -3.07 8.27 15.14
N LEU A 34 -2.39 8.62 14.03
CA LEU A 34 -1.48 7.71 13.32
C LEU A 34 -0.38 7.13 14.23
N ALA A 35 0.08 7.88 15.24
CA ALA A 35 1.14 7.40 16.13
C ALA A 35 0.63 6.27 17.03
N GLU A 36 -0.58 6.40 17.57
CA GLU A 36 -1.22 5.35 18.37
C GLU A 36 -1.62 4.15 17.50
N LEU A 37 -2.16 4.38 16.29
CA LEU A 37 -2.46 3.31 15.34
C LEU A 37 -1.20 2.54 14.92
N ARG A 38 -0.09 3.21 14.59
CA ARG A 38 1.18 2.56 14.25
C ARG A 38 1.71 1.71 15.41
N THR A 39 1.57 2.22 16.62
CA THR A 39 1.92 1.52 17.85
C THR A 39 1.13 0.20 17.97
N TRP A 40 -0.15 0.18 17.60
CA TRP A 40 -0.96 -1.04 17.57
C TRP A 40 -0.62 -1.95 16.38
N ALA A 41 -0.51 -1.42 15.17
CA ALA A 41 -0.11 -2.19 13.99
C ALA A 41 1.24 -2.91 14.19
N ASP A 42 2.22 -2.22 14.77
CA ASP A 42 3.55 -2.76 15.09
C ASP A 42 3.50 -3.93 16.10
N ARG A 43 2.46 -3.99 16.93
CA ARG A 43 2.19 -5.10 17.86
C ARG A 43 1.43 -6.25 17.20
N GLY A 44 1.07 -6.12 15.92
CA GLY A 44 0.39 -7.16 15.14
C GLY A 44 -1.13 -7.11 15.22
N TYR A 45 -1.73 -5.95 15.51
CA TYR A 45 -3.18 -5.77 15.43
C TYR A 45 -3.58 -5.34 14.01
N PRO A 46 -4.25 -6.23 13.24
CA PRO A 46 -4.55 -5.97 11.83
C PRO A 46 -5.50 -4.79 11.64
N ASP A 47 -6.54 -4.67 12.47
CA ASP A 47 -7.50 -3.55 12.39
C ASP A 47 -6.79 -2.18 12.46
N ALA A 48 -5.72 -2.07 13.25
CA ALA A 48 -4.94 -0.84 13.32
C ALA A 48 -4.10 -0.59 12.05
N ALA A 49 -3.61 -1.65 11.40
CA ALA A 49 -2.93 -1.54 10.12
C ALA A 49 -3.90 -1.14 9.00
N ASP A 50 -5.12 -1.70 9.01
CA ASP A 50 -6.16 -1.38 8.02
C ASP A 50 -6.57 0.10 8.13
N HIS A 51 -6.79 0.60 9.35
CA HIS A 51 -7.02 2.04 9.60
C HIS A 51 -5.86 2.92 9.15
N LEU A 52 -4.61 2.46 9.29
CA LEU A 52 -3.45 3.22 8.77
C LEU A 52 -3.42 3.24 7.25
N VAL A 53 -3.77 2.13 6.58
CA VAL A 53 -3.85 2.10 5.11
C VAL A 53 -4.90 3.09 4.63
N GLU A 54 -6.10 3.07 5.20
CA GLU A 54 -7.18 4.00 4.82
C GLU A 54 -6.73 5.46 4.97
N LEU A 55 -6.24 5.84 6.15
CA LEU A 55 -5.80 7.21 6.40
C LEU A 55 -4.59 7.62 5.56
N ALA A 56 -3.66 6.70 5.29
CA ALA A 56 -2.49 6.98 4.48
C ALA A 56 -2.87 7.16 3.00
N SER A 57 -3.79 6.34 2.48
CA SER A 57 -4.34 6.46 1.13
C SER A 57 -5.10 7.77 0.95
N GLU A 58 -5.99 8.14 1.88
CA GLU A 58 -6.72 9.42 1.83
C GLU A 58 -5.80 10.65 1.84
N ARG A 59 -4.62 10.51 2.46
CA ARG A 59 -3.61 11.57 2.61
C ARG A 59 -2.49 11.47 1.60
N ASP A 60 -2.53 10.51 0.68
CA ASP A 60 -1.47 10.29 -0.30
C ASP A 60 -0.08 10.06 0.35
N ASP A 61 -0.06 9.53 1.58
CA ASP A 61 1.13 9.29 2.41
C ASP A 61 1.85 8.01 1.97
N VAL A 62 2.60 8.15 0.87
CA VAL A 62 3.39 7.06 0.28
C VAL A 62 4.38 6.45 1.27
N ASP A 63 4.96 7.25 2.18
CA ASP A 63 5.96 6.73 3.12
C ASP A 63 5.32 5.82 4.17
N GLU A 64 4.11 6.17 4.64
CA GLU A 64 3.34 5.29 5.53
C GLU A 64 2.88 4.02 4.81
N LEU A 65 2.35 4.13 3.60
CA LEU A 65 1.93 2.97 2.80
C LEU A 65 3.12 2.04 2.52
N ARG A 66 4.31 2.57 2.16
CA ARG A 66 5.53 1.76 1.98
C ARG A 66 5.93 1.05 3.26
N HIS A 67 5.84 1.73 4.41
CA HIS A 67 6.14 1.10 5.69
C HIS A 67 5.21 -0.09 5.98
N LEU A 68 3.91 0.06 5.73
CA LEU A 68 2.93 -1.00 5.94
C LEU A 68 3.12 -2.15 4.93
N ALA A 69 3.43 -1.83 3.68
CA ALA A 69 3.72 -2.82 2.64
C ALA A 69 4.98 -3.63 2.94
N ASP A 70 6.05 -2.98 3.42
CA ASP A 70 7.29 -3.65 3.85
C ASP A 70 7.06 -4.59 5.06
N ARG A 71 5.99 -4.35 5.83
CA ARG A 71 5.52 -5.21 6.93
C ARG A 71 4.58 -6.33 6.46
N GLY A 72 4.26 -6.38 5.17
CA GLY A 72 3.43 -7.41 4.55
C GLY A 72 1.95 -7.06 4.41
N SER A 73 1.55 -5.80 4.60
CA SER A 73 0.19 -5.36 4.30
C SER A 73 -0.04 -5.40 2.78
N ARG A 74 -1.02 -6.18 2.34
CA ARG A 74 -1.40 -6.28 0.92
C ARG A 74 -2.18 -5.05 0.47
N ASP A 75 -3.09 -4.58 1.30
CA ASP A 75 -3.91 -3.40 1.02
C ASP A 75 -3.01 -2.15 0.85
N ALA A 76 -1.89 -2.07 1.58
CA ALA A 76 -0.91 -1.02 1.39
C ALA A 76 -0.16 -1.14 0.04
N VAL A 77 0.12 -2.36 -0.43
CA VAL A 77 0.72 -2.59 -1.75
C VAL A 77 -0.26 -2.17 -2.84
N ASP A 78 -1.53 -2.55 -2.72
CA ASP A 78 -2.56 -2.22 -3.70
C ASP A 78 -2.74 -0.70 -3.80
N ALA A 79 -2.80 0.00 -2.66
CA ALA A 79 -2.86 1.45 -2.60
C ALA A 79 -1.62 2.13 -3.24
N LEU A 80 -0.41 1.59 -3.04
CA LEU A 80 0.80 2.10 -3.69
C LEU A 80 0.77 1.94 -5.21
N ILE A 81 0.24 0.81 -5.70
CA ILE A 81 0.11 0.55 -7.14
C ILE A 81 -0.90 1.51 -7.76
N GLU A 82 -2.09 1.65 -7.16
CA GLU A 82 -3.12 2.58 -7.63
C GLU A 82 -2.57 4.02 -7.69
N LEU A 83 -1.94 4.48 -6.62
CA LEU A 83 -1.35 5.81 -6.56
C LEU A 83 -0.20 6.00 -7.57
N ALA A 84 0.57 4.94 -7.83
CA ALA A 84 1.63 4.98 -8.83
C ALA A 84 1.05 5.09 -10.24
N VAL A 85 -0.04 4.39 -10.56
CA VAL A 85 -0.75 4.52 -11.84
C VAL A 85 -1.26 5.94 -12.03
N GLU A 86 -1.99 6.47 -11.04
CA GLU A 86 -2.56 7.81 -11.10
C GLU A 86 -1.51 8.91 -11.31
N ARG A 87 -0.32 8.72 -10.75
CA ARG A 87 0.81 9.65 -10.85
C ARG A 87 1.75 9.38 -12.03
N GLY A 88 1.56 8.27 -12.74
CA GLY A 88 2.50 7.81 -13.76
C GLY A 88 3.88 7.41 -13.21
N ASP A 89 3.95 6.99 -11.94
CA ASP A 89 5.20 6.60 -11.27
C ASP A 89 5.66 5.20 -11.70
N MET A 90 6.33 5.16 -12.84
CA MET A 90 6.97 3.95 -13.38
C MET A 90 7.99 3.33 -12.42
N SER A 91 8.59 4.11 -11.52
CA SER A 91 9.62 3.60 -10.60
C SER A 91 8.99 2.77 -9.49
N GLU A 92 7.87 3.23 -8.92
CA GLU A 92 7.13 2.47 -7.91
C GLU A 92 6.51 1.21 -8.51
N LEU A 93 5.88 1.30 -9.69
CA LEU A 93 5.36 0.11 -10.40
C LEU A 93 6.46 -0.90 -10.69
N ARG A 94 7.64 -0.44 -11.15
CA ARG A 94 8.79 -1.32 -11.37
C ARG A 94 9.25 -2.00 -10.08
N ARG A 95 9.30 -1.28 -8.96
CA ARG A 95 9.68 -1.84 -7.66
C ARG A 95 8.77 -3.00 -7.28
N TRP A 96 7.45 -2.86 -7.44
CA TRP A 96 6.49 -3.92 -7.11
C TRP A 96 6.53 -5.07 -8.14
N ALA A 97 6.67 -4.77 -9.42
CA ALA A 97 6.84 -5.76 -10.48
C ALA A 97 8.09 -6.64 -10.26
N GLU A 98 9.21 -6.05 -9.85
CA GLU A 98 10.45 -6.78 -9.54
C GLU A 98 10.34 -7.67 -8.29
N GLN A 99 9.42 -7.34 -7.39
CA GLN A 99 9.06 -8.18 -6.24
C GLN A 99 8.04 -9.28 -6.61
N GLY A 100 7.60 -9.34 -7.88
CA GLY A 100 6.70 -10.35 -8.39
C GLY A 100 5.22 -10.04 -8.21
N ASN A 101 4.84 -8.80 -7.92
CA ASN A 101 3.44 -8.39 -7.94
C ASN A 101 2.95 -8.33 -9.40
N SER A 102 1.96 -9.14 -9.74
CA SER A 102 1.41 -9.24 -11.11
C SER A 102 0.72 -7.96 -11.55
N ASP A 103 -0.04 -7.34 -10.66
CA ASP A 103 -0.86 -6.18 -11.00
C ASP A 103 0.06 -5.00 -11.32
N ALA A 104 1.15 -4.83 -10.56
CA ALA A 104 2.19 -3.87 -10.87
C ALA A 104 2.92 -4.15 -12.20
N VAL A 105 3.08 -5.41 -12.60
CA VAL A 105 3.64 -5.76 -13.92
C VAL A 105 2.69 -5.31 -15.02
N ASP A 106 1.40 -5.61 -14.89
CA ASP A 106 0.39 -5.29 -15.89
C ASP A 106 0.24 -3.76 -16.06
N GLU A 107 0.15 -3.04 -14.95
CA GLU A 107 0.10 -1.57 -14.94
C GLU A 107 1.37 -0.95 -15.51
N LEU A 108 2.56 -1.52 -15.23
CA LEU A 108 3.82 -1.03 -15.79
C LEU A 108 3.89 -1.23 -17.31
N VAL A 109 3.34 -2.35 -17.83
CA VAL A 109 3.25 -2.58 -19.28
C VAL A 109 2.31 -1.57 -19.92
N GLN A 110 1.11 -1.40 -19.36
CA GLN A 110 0.11 -0.46 -19.88
C GLN A 110 0.66 0.96 -19.92
N LEU A 111 1.20 1.43 -18.79
CA LEU A 111 1.73 2.78 -18.67
C LEU A 111 2.98 3.00 -19.56
N ALA A 112 3.83 1.98 -19.75
CA ALA A 112 4.92 2.05 -20.71
C ALA A 112 4.42 2.17 -22.16
N ALA A 113 3.37 1.43 -22.53
CA ALA A 113 2.77 1.51 -23.86
C ALA A 113 2.13 2.87 -24.12
N GLU A 114 1.35 3.39 -23.17
CA GLU A 114 0.72 4.72 -23.24
C GLU A 114 1.76 5.84 -23.39
N GLN A 115 2.91 5.71 -22.74
CA GLN A 115 4.01 6.67 -22.83
C GLN A 115 4.99 6.40 -23.98
N HIS A 116 4.76 5.37 -24.79
CA HIS A 116 5.69 4.88 -25.81
C HIS A 116 7.11 4.63 -25.28
N ASP A 117 7.25 4.17 -24.03
CA ASP A 117 8.52 3.77 -23.44
C ASP A 117 8.97 2.40 -23.97
N LEU A 118 9.54 2.42 -25.18
CA LEU A 118 10.05 1.23 -25.84
C LEU A 118 11.24 0.60 -25.10
N ILE A 119 11.92 1.34 -24.22
CA ILE A 119 13.03 0.79 -23.42
C ILE A 119 12.44 -0.12 -22.36
N GLU A 120 11.41 0.34 -21.64
CA GLU A 120 10.77 -0.45 -20.61
C GLU A 120 10.03 -1.66 -21.17
N LEU A 121 9.27 -1.49 -22.26
CA LEU A 121 8.61 -2.62 -22.93
C LEU A 121 9.62 -3.68 -23.40
N ARG A 122 10.78 -3.27 -23.95
CA ARG A 122 11.86 -4.20 -24.30
C ARG A 122 12.42 -4.92 -23.08
N ARG A 123 12.61 -4.21 -21.97
CA ARG A 123 13.11 -4.81 -20.71
C ARG A 123 12.16 -5.89 -20.22
N LEU A 124 10.86 -5.60 -20.17
CA LEU A 124 9.83 -6.53 -19.72
C LEU A 124 9.69 -7.73 -20.67
N ALA A 125 9.69 -7.48 -21.98
CA ALA A 125 9.66 -8.54 -23.00
C ALA A 125 10.88 -9.46 -22.92
N ALA A 126 12.09 -8.90 -22.72
CA ALA A 126 13.30 -9.68 -22.50
C ALA A 126 13.25 -10.51 -21.21
N GLY A 127 12.50 -10.03 -20.20
CA GLY A 127 12.15 -10.78 -18.99
C GLY A 127 11.09 -11.86 -19.19
N GLY A 128 10.53 -12.00 -20.41
CA GLY A 128 9.54 -13.01 -20.74
C GLY A 128 8.08 -12.56 -20.59
N ASN A 129 7.82 -11.28 -20.31
CA ASN A 129 6.46 -10.74 -20.31
C ASN A 129 5.93 -10.68 -21.76
N ARG A 130 4.80 -11.34 -22.01
CA ARG A 130 4.24 -11.45 -23.37
C ARG A 130 3.48 -10.20 -23.78
N ASP A 131 2.72 -9.60 -22.87
CA ASP A 131 1.93 -8.39 -23.16
C ASP A 131 2.85 -7.22 -23.52
N ALA A 132 4.01 -7.11 -22.86
CA ALA A 132 5.06 -6.15 -23.21
C ALA A 132 5.65 -6.39 -24.60
N ALA A 133 5.83 -7.65 -25.00
CA ALA A 133 6.35 -8.00 -26.32
C ALA A 133 5.32 -7.68 -27.43
N ASP A 134 4.05 -7.93 -27.16
CA ASP A 134 2.95 -7.62 -28.07
C ASP A 134 2.79 -6.10 -28.23
N ALA A 135 2.76 -5.34 -27.13
CA ALA A 135 2.70 -3.87 -27.15
C ALA A 135 3.91 -3.27 -27.89
N LEU A 136 5.12 -3.79 -27.68
CA LEU A 136 6.32 -3.36 -28.39
C LEU A 136 6.21 -3.61 -29.91
N ALA A 137 5.64 -4.74 -30.33
CA ALA A 137 5.48 -5.07 -31.74
C ALA A 137 4.46 -4.14 -32.41
N GLU A 138 3.34 -3.86 -31.74
CA GLU A 138 2.32 -2.92 -32.21
C GLU A 138 2.94 -1.53 -32.44
N LEU A 139 3.56 -0.95 -31.42
CA LEU A 139 4.14 0.40 -31.47
C LEU A 139 5.33 0.59 -32.42
N THR A 140 5.98 -0.50 -32.86
CA THR A 140 7.13 -0.42 -33.78
C THR A 140 6.79 -0.74 -35.23
N THR A 141 5.53 -1.13 -35.49
CA THR A 141 5.05 -1.43 -36.84
C THR A 141 4.08 -0.38 -37.39
N GLU A 142 3.66 0.59 -36.57
CA GLU A 142 2.99 1.83 -36.98
C GLU A 142 3.95 2.86 -37.60
#